data_AF-A0A421BC40-F1
#
_entry.id   AF-A0A421BC40-F1
#
_cell.length_a   1.000
_cell.length_b   1.000
_cell.length_c   1.000
_cell.angle_alpha   90.00
_cell.angle_beta   90.00
_cell.angle_gamma   90.00
#
_symmetry.space_group_name_H-M   'P 1'
#
loop_
_entity.id
_entity.type
_entity.pdbx_description
1 polymer ?
#
loop_
_entity_poly.entity_id
_entity_poly.type
_entity_poly.pdbx_seq_one_letter_code
_entity_poly.pdbx_strand_id
1 'polypeptide(L)'
;MSAAESVQQDGIDGVDFAKRWLESTTWIDLPFDAYNNAPICTLTRLDNKMKRYDLFGSIHTSPPSPVYVEVKNYTSTGGKQGEEYWEFLANAYSITARDIKNGEDGRREFMWITRHPFNQTDWTALTSAGRINAALGKHPEVLDGQAIDIDLLSTVADRLWLLVVHQRQEGLMLSAEELSIVESRLNRKGKK
;
A
#
# COMPACT_ATOMS: atom_id res chain seq x y z
N MET A 1 3.32 13.28 27.66
CA MET A 1 2.98 13.11 26.23
C MET A 1 1.50 13.34 26.07
N SER A 2 1.12 14.23 25.15
CA SER A 2 -0.28 14.47 24.79
C SER A 2 -0.84 13.30 23.96
N ALA A 3 -2.17 13.15 23.92
CA ALA A 3 -2.80 12.11 23.12
C ALA A 3 -2.49 12.23 21.62
N ALA A 4 -2.32 13.45 21.10
CA ALA A 4 -1.95 13.69 19.71
C ALA A 4 -0.52 13.24 19.40
N GLU A 5 0.44 13.52 20.30
CA GLU A 5 1.83 13.06 20.16
C GLU A 5 1.93 11.52 20.25
N SER A 6 1.16 10.89 21.15
CA SER A 6 1.09 9.43 21.26
C SER A 6 0.57 8.80 19.97
N VAL A 7 -0.50 9.34 19.38
CA VAL A 7 -1.08 8.84 18.13
C VAL A 7 -0.12 9.00 16.95
N GLN A 8 0.64 10.09 16.90
CA GLN A 8 1.65 10.28 15.87
C GLN A 8 2.80 9.28 16.02
N GLN A 9 3.28 9.05 17.25
CA GLN A 9 4.32 8.07 17.52
C GLN A 9 3.87 6.64 17.18
N ASP A 10 2.64 6.27 17.56
CA ASP A 10 2.05 4.96 17.22
C ASP A 10 1.95 4.74 15.70
N GLY A 11 1.71 5.81 14.93
CA GLY A 11 1.73 5.78 13.48
C GLY A 11 3.14 5.51 12.93
N ILE A 12 4.13 6.26 13.41
CA ILE A 12 5.54 6.12 13.02
C ILE A 12 6.05 4.70 13.31
N ASP A 13 5.81 4.20 14.52
CA ASP A 13 6.23 2.85 14.93
C ASP A 13 5.56 1.76 14.06
N GLY A 14 4.32 2.00 13.64
CA GLY A 14 3.61 1.13 12.70
C GLY A 14 4.28 1.08 11.32
N VAL A 15 4.64 2.26 10.79
CA VAL A 15 5.30 2.42 9.49
C VAL A 15 6.69 1.81 9.50
N ASP A 16 7.48 2.06 10.54
CA ASP A 16 8.83 1.49 10.69
C ASP A 16 8.79 -0.03 10.77
N PHE A 17 7.84 -0.59 11.51
CA PHE A 17 7.63 -2.03 11.56
C PHE A 17 7.25 -2.60 10.19
N ALA A 18 6.27 -2.01 9.51
CA ALA A 18 5.82 -2.47 8.20
C ALA A 18 6.98 -2.45 7.18
N LYS A 19 7.78 -1.37 7.17
CA LYS A 19 8.96 -1.25 6.34
C LYS A 19 9.96 -2.39 6.61
N ARG A 20 10.38 -2.58 7.86
CA ARG A 20 11.32 -3.65 8.24
C ARG A 20 10.80 -5.03 7.89
N TRP A 21 9.50 -5.27 8.08
CA TRP A 21 8.87 -6.56 7.75
C TRP A 21 8.89 -6.83 6.24
N LEU A 22 8.50 -5.84 5.44
CA LEU A 22 8.48 -5.95 3.98
C LEU A 22 9.89 -6.12 3.41
N GLU A 23 10.87 -5.37 3.90
CA GLU A 23 12.27 -5.48 3.47
C GLU A 23 12.89 -6.82 3.89
N SER A 24 12.49 -7.38 5.04
CA SER A 24 12.92 -8.71 5.48
C SER A 24 12.50 -9.83 4.53
N THR A 25 11.51 -9.61 3.66
CA THR A 25 11.15 -10.56 2.60
C THR A 25 12.20 -10.65 1.49
N THR A 26 13.16 -9.72 1.45
CA THR A 26 14.19 -9.54 0.41
C THR A 26 13.63 -9.27 -1.00
N TRP A 27 12.31 -9.10 -1.14
CA TRP A 27 11.64 -8.83 -2.41
C TRP A 27 11.25 -7.37 -2.58
N ILE A 28 11.27 -6.58 -1.51
CA ILE A 28 10.77 -5.20 -1.52
C ILE A 28 11.86 -4.30 -0.93
N ASP A 29 12.05 -3.14 -1.56
CA ASP A 29 12.94 -2.07 -1.09
C ASP A 29 12.09 -0.80 -0.93
N LEU A 30 12.09 -0.18 0.26
CA LEU A 30 11.24 0.96 0.62
C LEU A 30 12.07 2.16 1.07
N PRO A 31 12.79 2.83 0.14
CA PRO A 31 13.68 3.92 0.48
C PRO A 31 12.98 5.19 0.98
N PHE A 32 11.68 5.35 0.75
CA PHE A 32 10.95 6.58 1.06
C PHE A 32 9.77 6.35 2.00
N ASP A 33 9.62 7.25 2.98
CA ASP A 33 8.46 7.33 3.87
C ASP A 33 7.81 8.72 3.80
N ALA A 34 6.53 8.82 4.12
CA ALA A 34 5.77 10.07 4.06
C ALA A 34 6.21 11.14 5.08
N TYR A 35 6.86 10.75 6.17
CA TYR A 35 7.30 11.68 7.22
C TYR A 35 8.50 12.50 6.75
N ASN A 36 9.41 11.85 6.03
CA ASN A 36 10.63 12.46 5.50
C ASN A 36 10.49 12.89 4.03
N ASN A 37 9.64 12.21 3.25
CA ASN A 37 9.57 12.34 1.79
C ASN A 37 8.12 12.44 1.28
N ALA A 38 7.25 13.19 1.96
CA ALA A 38 5.84 13.35 1.59
C ALA A 38 5.56 13.52 0.07
N PRO A 39 6.28 14.36 -0.71
CA PRO A 39 5.98 14.55 -2.14
C PRO A 39 6.11 13.28 -2.98
N ILE A 40 7.12 12.43 -2.72
CA ILE A 40 7.34 11.21 -3.52
C ILE A 40 6.33 10.11 -3.18
N CYS A 41 5.83 10.12 -1.94
CA CYS A 41 4.79 9.22 -1.47
C CYS A 41 3.36 9.71 -1.80
N THR A 42 3.22 10.83 -2.54
CA THR A 42 1.92 11.41 -2.86
C THR A 42 1.61 11.28 -4.35
N LEU A 43 0.44 10.73 -4.67
CA LEU A 43 -0.06 10.55 -6.03
C LEU A 43 -1.32 11.40 -6.27
N THR A 44 -1.54 11.78 -7.52
CA THR A 44 -2.72 12.55 -7.93
C THR A 44 -3.79 11.60 -8.48
N ARG A 45 -5.04 11.81 -8.06
CA ARG A 45 -6.23 11.07 -8.52
C ARG A 45 -6.86 11.73 -9.74
N LEU A 46 -7.86 11.09 -10.37
CA LEU A 46 -8.61 11.68 -11.49
C LEU A 46 -9.20 13.05 -11.14
N ASP A 47 -9.74 13.21 -9.93
CA ASP A 47 -10.35 14.45 -9.42
C ASP A 47 -9.34 15.55 -9.05
N ASN A 48 -8.08 15.40 -9.46
CA ASN A 48 -6.94 16.27 -9.14
C ASN A 48 -6.63 16.42 -7.64
N LYS A 49 -7.28 15.63 -6.77
CA LYS A 49 -6.87 15.56 -5.36
C LYS A 49 -5.67 14.65 -5.19
N MET A 50 -4.94 14.91 -4.12
CA MET A 50 -3.73 14.19 -3.77
C MET A 50 -4.03 13.12 -2.73
N LYS A 51 -3.53 11.90 -2.94
CA LYS A 51 -3.50 10.83 -1.94
C LYS A 51 -2.04 10.58 -1.56
N ARG A 52 -1.75 10.72 -0.27
CA ARG A 52 -0.48 10.34 0.33
C ARG A 52 -0.55 8.91 0.87
N TYR A 53 0.45 8.12 0.56
CA TYR A 53 0.72 6.79 1.11
C TYR A 53 1.85 6.87 2.13
N ASP A 54 1.97 5.90 3.03
CA ASP A 54 2.94 5.93 4.11
C ASP A 54 4.36 5.60 3.64
N LEU A 55 4.49 4.65 2.70
CA LEU A 55 5.78 4.23 2.13
C LEU A 55 5.73 4.17 0.60
N PHE A 56 6.88 4.38 -0.03
CA PHE A 56 7.08 4.21 -1.46
C PHE A 56 8.42 3.51 -1.76
N GLY A 57 8.39 2.62 -2.74
CA GLY A 57 9.58 1.93 -3.22
C GLY A 57 9.30 0.99 -4.39
N SER A 58 9.91 -0.19 -4.38
CA SER A 58 9.74 -1.16 -5.47
C SER A 58 9.73 -2.61 -5.00
N ILE A 59 8.97 -3.44 -5.71
CA ILE A 59 9.06 -4.90 -5.67
C ILE A 59 10.09 -5.33 -6.72
N HIS A 60 11.01 -6.22 -6.35
CA HIS A 60 12.06 -6.76 -7.19
C HIS A 60 11.55 -7.80 -8.21
N THR A 61 10.58 -7.40 -9.03
CA THR A 61 10.15 -8.10 -10.24
C THR A 61 11.10 -7.79 -11.41
N SER A 62 10.87 -8.42 -12.57
CA SER A 62 11.63 -8.12 -13.80
C SER A 62 10.66 -7.67 -14.89
N PRO A 63 10.57 -6.35 -15.21
CA PRO A 63 11.24 -5.21 -14.56
C PRO A 63 10.67 -4.92 -13.15
N PRO A 64 11.38 -4.16 -12.29
CA PRO A 64 10.88 -3.80 -10.96
C PRO A 64 9.55 -3.04 -11.01
N SER A 65 8.62 -3.40 -10.12
CA SER A 65 7.30 -2.78 -10.03
C SER A 65 7.30 -1.72 -8.91
N PRO A 66 6.95 -0.45 -9.18
CA PRO A 66 6.79 0.55 -8.13
C PRO A 66 5.68 0.13 -7.16
N VAL A 67 5.86 0.32 -5.86
CA VAL A 67 4.84 -0.01 -4.84
C VAL A 67 4.60 1.15 -3.89
N TYR A 68 3.32 1.43 -3.65
CA TYR A 68 2.86 2.39 -2.65
C TYR A 68 2.15 1.64 -1.52
N VAL A 69 2.54 1.90 -0.28
CA VAL A 69 2.06 1.15 0.90
C VAL A 69 1.27 2.07 1.82
N GLU A 70 0.07 1.65 2.19
CA GLU A 70 -0.71 2.21 3.28
C GLU A 70 -0.60 1.29 4.50
N VAL A 71 -0.16 1.84 5.63
CA VAL A 71 0.09 1.13 6.88
C VAL A 71 -0.96 1.52 7.89
N LYS A 72 -1.66 0.53 8.47
CA LYS A 72 -2.61 0.75 9.56
C LYS A 72 -2.24 -0.02 10.81
N ASN A 73 -1.92 0.72 11.88
CA ASN A 73 -1.54 0.15 13.17
C ASN A 73 -2.75 -0.07 14.10
N TYR A 74 -3.82 -0.70 13.60
CA TYR A 74 -4.98 -1.04 14.45
C TYR A 74 -4.63 -2.18 15.42
N THR A 75 -5.02 -2.03 16.69
CA THR A 75 -4.72 -2.99 17.77
C THR A 75 -5.94 -3.75 18.29
N SER A 76 -7.15 -3.44 17.82
CA SER A 76 -8.38 -4.12 18.23
C SER A 76 -9.44 -4.14 17.13
N THR A 77 -10.42 -5.03 17.29
CA THR A 77 -11.60 -5.12 16.42
C THR A 77 -12.49 -3.91 16.65
N GLY A 78 -12.51 -2.98 15.69
CA GLY A 78 -13.31 -1.76 15.77
C GLY A 78 -12.54 -0.57 15.20
N GLY A 79 -13.27 0.44 14.72
CA GLY A 79 -12.68 1.64 14.12
C GLY A 79 -13.01 1.79 12.63
N LYS A 80 -12.27 2.67 11.96
CA LYS A 80 -12.54 3.06 10.57
C LYS A 80 -11.81 2.21 9.53
N GLN A 81 -11.11 1.15 9.94
CA GLN A 81 -10.29 0.33 9.04
C GLN A 81 -11.05 -0.18 7.80
N GLY A 82 -12.29 -0.62 7.98
CA GLY A 82 -13.13 -1.07 6.88
C GLY A 82 -13.49 0.07 5.90
N GLU A 83 -13.81 1.25 6.43
CA GLU A 83 -14.10 2.47 5.66
C GLU A 83 -12.86 2.98 4.92
N GLU A 84 -11.73 3.08 5.62
CA GLU A 84 -10.45 3.49 5.05
C GLU A 84 -9.95 2.51 3.97
N TYR A 85 -10.25 1.22 4.11
CA TYR A 85 -9.92 0.24 3.07
C TYR A 85 -10.75 0.46 1.80
N TRP A 86 -12.04 0.83 1.91
CA TRP A 86 -12.83 1.20 0.75
C TRP A 86 -12.24 2.43 0.05
N GLU A 87 -11.85 3.44 0.81
CA GLU A 87 -11.20 4.63 0.26
C GLU A 87 -9.87 4.28 -0.44
N PHE A 88 -9.06 3.41 0.16
CA PHE A 88 -7.81 2.91 -0.42
C PHE A 88 -8.02 2.25 -1.79
N LEU A 89 -9.01 1.37 -1.92
CA LEU A 89 -9.33 0.72 -3.20
C LEU A 89 -9.78 1.73 -4.26
N ALA A 90 -10.63 2.68 -3.89
CA ALA A 90 -11.11 3.72 -4.80
C ALA A 90 -9.96 4.63 -5.26
N ASN A 91 -9.03 4.97 -4.36
CA ASN A 91 -7.84 5.74 -4.66
C ASN A 91 -6.91 5.01 -5.64
N ALA A 92 -6.62 3.72 -5.40
CA ALA A 92 -5.76 2.91 -6.28
C ALA A 92 -6.29 2.87 -7.72
N TYR A 93 -7.60 2.67 -7.89
CA TYR A 93 -8.24 2.72 -9.19
C TYR A 93 -8.12 4.12 -9.82
N SER A 94 -8.50 5.17 -9.10
CA SER A 94 -8.51 6.54 -9.62
C SER A 94 -7.13 7.00 -10.07
N ILE A 95 -6.08 6.66 -9.32
CA ILE A 95 -4.70 6.97 -9.67
C ILE A 95 -4.31 6.25 -10.97
N THR A 96 -4.56 4.95 -11.05
CA THR A 96 -4.22 4.15 -12.25
C THR A 96 -4.98 4.64 -13.48
N ALA A 97 -6.27 4.97 -13.33
CA ALA A 97 -7.08 5.54 -14.39
C ALA A 97 -6.54 6.89 -14.87
N ARG A 98 -6.07 7.74 -13.95
CA ARG A 98 -5.44 9.02 -14.28
C ARG A 98 -4.15 8.82 -15.07
N ASP A 99 -3.29 7.90 -14.64
CA ASP A 99 -2.04 7.60 -15.33
C ASP A 99 -2.32 7.22 -16.80
N ILE A 100 -3.22 6.25 -17.00
CA ILE A 100 -3.63 5.78 -18.34
C ILE A 100 -4.24 6.93 -19.17
N LYS A 101 -5.10 7.76 -18.58
CA LYS A 101 -5.67 8.94 -19.25
C LYS A 101 -4.60 9.93 -19.69
N ASN A 102 -3.51 10.06 -18.93
CA ASN A 102 -2.37 10.92 -19.25
C ASN A 102 -1.37 10.26 -20.22
N GLY A 103 -1.65 9.03 -20.69
CA GLY A 103 -0.94 8.37 -21.77
C GLY A 103 0.08 7.31 -21.33
N GLU A 104 0.26 7.06 -20.03
CA GLU A 104 1.24 6.09 -19.53
C GLU A 104 0.68 5.29 -18.35
N ASP A 105 0.81 3.96 -18.37
CA ASP A 105 0.51 3.15 -17.19
C ASP A 105 1.75 3.09 -16.29
N GLY A 106 1.66 3.67 -15.10
CA GLY A 106 2.74 3.65 -14.12
C GLY A 106 3.04 2.27 -13.53
N ARG A 107 2.22 1.25 -13.84
CA ARG A 107 2.37 -0.15 -13.40
C ARG A 107 2.60 -0.27 -11.90
N ARG A 108 1.91 0.58 -11.13
CA ARG A 108 2.06 0.71 -9.69
C ARG A 108 1.29 -0.40 -8.97
N GLU A 109 1.97 -1.04 -8.03
CA GLU A 109 1.38 -1.92 -7.03
C GLU A 109 0.88 -1.07 -5.86
N PHE A 110 -0.23 -1.47 -5.26
CA PHE A 110 -0.79 -0.81 -4.08
C PHE A 110 -0.93 -1.84 -2.96
N MET A 111 -0.33 -1.54 -1.81
CA MET A 111 -0.27 -2.46 -0.69
C MET A 111 -0.95 -1.88 0.54
N TRP A 112 -1.85 -2.66 1.11
CA TRP A 112 -2.43 -2.40 2.42
C TRP A 112 -1.82 -3.36 3.43
N ILE A 113 -1.18 -2.82 4.46
CA ILE A 113 -0.65 -3.61 5.57
C ILE A 113 -1.27 -3.15 6.89
N THR A 114 -1.76 -4.10 7.66
CA THR A 114 -2.42 -3.83 8.95
C THR A 114 -2.00 -4.85 10.00
N ARG A 115 -2.14 -4.50 11.27
CA ARG A 115 -1.92 -5.45 12.38
C ARG A 115 -3.16 -6.20 12.82
N HIS A 116 -4.34 -5.80 12.35
CA HIS A 116 -5.60 -6.39 12.76
C HIS A 116 -6.43 -6.89 11.56
N PRO A 117 -6.92 -8.14 11.59
CA PRO A 117 -7.86 -8.64 10.59
C PRO A 117 -9.15 -7.80 10.54
N PHE A 118 -9.75 -7.68 9.37
CA PHE A 118 -11.00 -6.94 9.15
C PHE A 118 -11.78 -7.56 7.99
N ASN A 119 -13.09 -7.28 7.92
CA ASN A 119 -13.98 -7.79 6.87
C ASN A 119 -13.80 -9.29 6.58
N GLN A 120 -13.67 -10.11 7.65
CA GLN A 120 -13.25 -11.51 7.55
C GLN A 120 -14.21 -12.37 6.72
N THR A 121 -15.50 -12.03 6.69
CA THR A 121 -16.51 -12.71 5.87
C THR A 121 -16.26 -12.55 4.37
N ASP A 122 -15.61 -11.47 3.96
CA ASP A 122 -15.36 -11.12 2.56
C ASP A 122 -13.89 -11.29 2.19
N TRP A 123 -13.09 -11.97 3.01
CA TRP A 123 -11.62 -11.99 2.93
C TRP A 123 -11.09 -12.26 1.52
N THR A 124 -11.61 -13.30 0.87
CA THR A 124 -11.18 -13.72 -0.48
C THR A 124 -11.58 -12.73 -1.58
N ALA A 125 -12.50 -11.82 -1.31
CA ALA A 125 -12.95 -10.81 -2.25
C ALA A 125 -12.28 -9.46 -2.04
N LEU A 126 -11.49 -9.25 -0.97
CA LEU A 126 -11.00 -7.92 -0.59
C LEU A 126 -10.10 -7.25 -1.63
N THR A 127 -9.42 -8.02 -2.48
CA THR A 127 -8.60 -7.51 -3.60
C THR A 127 -9.25 -7.71 -4.97
N SER A 128 -10.51 -8.12 -5.03
CA SER A 128 -11.19 -8.43 -6.30
C SER A 128 -11.66 -7.19 -7.06
N ALA A 129 -11.78 -7.31 -8.38
CA ALA A 129 -12.40 -6.30 -9.25
C ALA A 129 -13.79 -5.86 -8.77
N GLY A 130 -14.61 -6.82 -8.31
CA GLY A 130 -15.95 -6.53 -7.76
C GLY A 130 -15.90 -5.69 -6.49
N ARG A 131 -14.89 -5.89 -5.63
CA ARG A 131 -14.68 -5.07 -4.43
C ARG A 131 -14.23 -3.66 -4.80
N ILE A 132 -13.34 -3.50 -5.78
CA ILE A 132 -12.95 -2.18 -6.27
C ILE A 132 -14.16 -1.44 -6.84
N ASN A 133 -14.97 -2.10 -7.66
CA ASN A 133 -16.19 -1.50 -8.21
C ASN A 133 -17.15 -1.03 -7.10
N ALA A 134 -17.36 -1.85 -6.07
CA ALA A 134 -18.16 -1.45 -4.91
C ALA A 134 -17.54 -0.28 -4.13
N ALA A 135 -16.20 -0.19 -4.07
CA ALA A 135 -15.48 0.93 -3.47
C ALA A 135 -15.75 2.23 -4.23
N LEU A 136 -15.71 2.19 -5.56
CA LEU A 136 -16.03 3.33 -6.43
C LEU A 136 -17.49 3.79 -6.27
N GLY A 137 -18.42 2.87 -6.01
CA GLY A 137 -19.80 3.22 -5.68
C GLY A 137 -19.94 3.94 -4.32
N LYS A 138 -19.03 3.68 -3.38
CA LYS A 138 -18.97 4.38 -2.07
C LYS A 138 -18.24 5.72 -2.15
N HIS A 139 -17.31 5.86 -3.09
CA HIS A 139 -16.47 7.03 -3.29
C HIS A 139 -16.56 7.54 -4.74
N PRO A 140 -17.75 7.89 -5.26
CA PRO A 140 -17.92 8.26 -6.66
C PRO A 140 -17.15 9.54 -7.04
N GLU A 141 -16.81 10.39 -6.05
CA GLU A 141 -16.04 11.60 -6.26
C GLU A 141 -14.65 11.34 -6.86
N VAL A 142 -14.05 10.17 -6.63
CA VAL A 142 -12.70 9.85 -7.15
C VAL A 142 -12.70 9.62 -8.65
N LEU A 143 -13.86 9.46 -9.29
CA LEU A 143 -14.00 9.23 -10.73
C LEU A 143 -14.01 10.53 -11.53
N ASP A 144 -14.23 11.68 -10.88
CA ASP A 144 -14.37 12.98 -11.56
C ASP A 144 -15.37 12.95 -12.73
N GLY A 145 -16.51 12.27 -12.51
CA GLY A 145 -17.58 12.10 -13.51
C GLY A 145 -17.27 11.12 -14.65
N GLN A 146 -16.12 10.44 -14.64
CA GLN A 146 -15.78 9.46 -15.68
C GLN A 146 -16.46 8.11 -15.45
N ALA A 147 -16.70 7.41 -16.56
CA ALA A 147 -17.20 6.04 -16.52
C ALA A 147 -16.15 5.08 -15.93
N ILE A 148 -16.63 4.04 -15.28
CA ILE A 148 -15.77 2.95 -14.78
C ILE A 148 -15.37 2.06 -15.96
N ASP A 149 -14.07 1.87 -16.13
CA ASP A 149 -13.47 0.93 -17.08
C ASP A 149 -13.35 -0.44 -16.41
N ILE A 150 -14.04 -1.42 -16.98
CA ILE A 150 -14.15 -2.77 -16.42
C ILE A 150 -12.84 -3.56 -16.54
N ASP A 151 -12.07 -3.34 -17.61
CA ASP A 151 -10.79 -4.01 -17.80
C ASP A 151 -9.75 -3.44 -16.82
N LEU A 152 -9.86 -2.14 -16.53
CA LEU A 152 -9.03 -1.49 -15.53
C LEU A 152 -9.30 -2.02 -14.10
N LEU A 153 -10.54 -2.37 -13.76
CA LEU A 153 -10.84 -2.98 -12.46
C LEU A 153 -10.03 -4.26 -12.24
N SER A 154 -9.94 -5.11 -13.26
CA SER A 154 -9.18 -6.36 -13.21
C SER A 154 -7.68 -6.07 -13.11
N THR A 155 -7.19 -5.11 -13.89
CA THR A 155 -5.79 -4.68 -13.85
C THR A 155 -5.38 -4.17 -12.46
N VAL A 156 -6.23 -3.37 -11.81
CA VAL A 156 -5.95 -2.85 -10.46
C VAL A 156 -6.05 -3.98 -9.43
N ALA A 157 -7.02 -4.89 -9.55
CA ALA A 157 -7.15 -6.05 -8.67
C ALA A 157 -5.88 -6.90 -8.63
N ASP A 158 -5.26 -7.15 -9.78
CA ASP A 158 -4.00 -7.91 -9.90
C ASP A 158 -2.79 -7.19 -9.27
N ARG A 159 -2.90 -5.89 -8.98
CA ARG A 159 -1.85 -5.03 -8.40
C ARG A 159 -2.05 -4.74 -6.92
N LEU A 160 -3.08 -5.34 -6.31
CA LEU A 160 -3.39 -5.14 -4.89
C LEU A 160 -2.73 -6.19 -4.02
N TRP A 161 -2.08 -5.71 -2.97
CA TRP A 161 -1.53 -6.54 -1.90
C TRP A 161 -2.27 -6.24 -0.60
N LEU A 162 -2.68 -7.30 0.09
CA LEU A 162 -3.31 -7.21 1.40
C LEU A 162 -2.56 -8.09 2.40
N LEU A 163 -1.99 -7.46 3.42
CA LEU A 163 -1.21 -8.13 4.45
C LEU A 163 -1.78 -7.81 5.84
N VAL A 164 -1.97 -8.87 6.63
CA VAL A 164 -2.29 -8.76 8.05
C VAL A 164 -1.14 -9.38 8.83
N VAL A 165 -0.37 -8.54 9.53
CA VAL A 165 0.88 -8.94 10.16
C VAL A 165 0.76 -8.79 11.67
N HIS A 166 0.95 -9.90 12.39
CA HIS A 166 0.95 -9.89 13.85
C HIS A 166 2.28 -9.36 14.41
N GLN A 167 2.26 -8.60 15.50
CA GLN A 167 3.47 -8.01 16.11
C GLN A 167 4.56 -9.05 16.44
N ARG A 168 4.18 -10.26 16.88
CA ARG A 168 5.14 -11.34 17.15
C ARG A 168 6.01 -11.73 15.95
N GLN A 169 5.60 -11.42 14.72
CA GLN A 169 6.43 -11.65 13.55
C GLN A 169 7.68 -10.76 13.52
N GLU A 170 7.75 -9.71 14.34
CA GLU A 170 8.98 -8.93 14.54
C GLU A 170 10.18 -9.80 14.92
N GLY A 171 9.96 -10.81 15.78
CA GLY A 171 11.01 -11.74 16.20
C GLY A 171 11.42 -12.76 15.14
N LEU A 172 10.79 -12.75 13.95
CA LEU A 172 11.12 -13.60 12.81
C LEU A 172 11.79 -12.83 11.67
N MET A 173 11.89 -11.50 11.80
CA MET A 173 12.51 -10.65 10.79
C MET A 173 14.04 -10.78 10.85
N LEU A 174 14.66 -10.59 9.69
CA LEU A 174 16.12 -10.48 9.62
C LEU A 174 16.55 -9.20 10.35
N SER A 175 17.64 -9.29 11.11
CA SER A 175 18.34 -8.08 11.53
C SER A 175 18.89 -7.33 10.31
N ALA A 176 19.24 -6.06 10.49
CA ALA A 176 19.79 -5.27 9.39
C ALA A 176 21.10 -5.87 8.83
N GLU A 177 21.92 -6.46 9.70
CA GLU A 177 23.16 -7.14 9.30
C GLU A 177 22.86 -8.41 8.48
N GLU A 178 21.96 -9.27 8.97
CA GLU A 178 21.55 -10.48 8.25
C GLU A 178 20.90 -10.15 6.91
N LEU A 179 20.02 -9.15 6.87
CA LEU A 179 19.39 -8.69 5.64
C LEU A 179 20.43 -8.22 4.63
N SER A 180 21.42 -7.41 5.05
CA SER A 180 22.50 -6.95 4.18
C SER A 180 23.31 -8.12 3.60
N ILE A 181 23.65 -9.11 4.44
CA ILE A 181 24.36 -10.32 4.00
C ILE A 181 23.52 -11.08 2.97
N VAL A 182 22.24 -11.32 3.25
CA VAL A 182 21.35 -12.08 2.36
C VAL A 182 21.14 -11.34 1.04
N GLU A 183 20.84 -10.04 1.06
CA GLU A 183 20.67 -9.22 -0.14
C GLU A 183 21.91 -9.26 -1.04
N SER A 184 23.12 -9.22 -0.45
CA SER A 184 24.39 -9.30 -1.18
C SER A 184 24.55 -10.62 -1.95
N ARG A 185 23.91 -11.69 -1.49
CA ARG A 185 23.94 -13.01 -2.13
C ARG A 185 22.82 -13.21 -3.15
N LEU A 186 21.65 -12.65 -2.88
CA LEU A 186 20.48 -12.78 -3.77
C LEU A 186 20.60 -11.93 -5.04
N ASN A 187 21.35 -10.83 -5.00
CA ASN A 187 21.57 -9.90 -6.12
C ASN A 187 20.28 -9.47 -6.86
N ARG A 188 19.14 -9.40 -6.15
CA ARG A 188 17.84 -9.01 -6.72
C ARG A 188 17.78 -7.56 -7.18
N LYS A 189 18.62 -6.70 -6.57
CA LYS A 189 18.79 -5.30 -6.95
C LYS A 189 19.59 -5.14 -8.26
N GLY A 190 20.00 -6.24 -8.91
CA GLY A 190 20.62 -6.22 -10.22
C GLY A 190 21.93 -5.42 -10.25
N LYS A 191 22.84 -5.68 -9.30
CA LYS A 191 24.21 -5.16 -9.46
C LYS A 191 24.83 -5.86 -10.67
N LYS A 192 24.85 -5.10 -11.78
CA LYS A 192 26.01 -4.87 -12.65
C LYS A 192 27.31 -5.45 -12.10
#